data_AF-H2ASF2-F1
#
_entry.id   AF-H2ASF2-F1
#
_cell.length_a   1.000
_cell.length_b   1.000
_cell.length_c   1.000
_cell.angle_alpha   90.00
_cell.angle_beta   90.00
_cell.angle_gamma   90.00
#
_symmetry.space_group_name_H-M   'P 1'
#
loop_
_entity.id
_entity.type
_entity.pdbx_description
1 polymer ?
#
loop_
_entity_poly.entity_id
_entity_poly.type
_entity_poly.pdbx_seq_one_letter_code
_entity_poly.pdbx_strand_id
1 'polypeptide(L)'
;MSGKLQKLGASLISKTNLLLQKTVEASSLITNKTLYYGKVTGELSKQIYHKEGLQPPSLEEFKGFYSKLYENSFQYLRQPNTYINSLQKISKNDAWKYGAYAVQLIGFYSVGEMIGRRKLVGYRNYSV
;
A
#
# COMPACT_ATOMS: atom_id res chain seq x y z
N MET A 1 61.71 -26.00 10.48
CA MET A 1 60.91 -24.83 10.01
C MET A 1 59.50 -25.21 9.49
N SER A 2 59.24 -26.47 9.12
CA SER A 2 57.98 -26.92 8.49
C SER A 2 56.70 -26.84 9.37
N GLY A 3 56.78 -27.15 10.67
CA GLY A 3 55.59 -27.21 11.55
C GLY A 3 54.93 -25.86 11.88
N LYS A 4 55.66 -24.73 11.80
CA LYS A 4 55.07 -23.39 12.02
C LYS A 4 54.18 -22.97 10.83
N LEU A 5 54.56 -23.34 9.62
CA LEU A 5 53.81 -23.08 8.39
C LEU A 5 52.50 -23.87 8.34
N GLN A 6 52.51 -25.15 8.73
CA GLN A 6 51.28 -25.96 8.82
C GLN A 6 50.29 -25.42 9.86
N LYS A 7 50.79 -24.98 11.02
CA LYS A 7 49.94 -24.34 12.05
C LYS A 7 49.34 -23.01 11.58
N LEU A 8 50.11 -22.21 10.83
CA LEU A 8 49.62 -20.98 10.21
C LEU A 8 48.53 -21.26 9.15
N GLY A 9 48.74 -22.26 8.29
CA GLY A 9 47.75 -22.69 7.31
C GLY A 9 46.43 -23.17 7.95
N ALA A 10 46.51 -24.01 8.98
CA ALA A 10 45.35 -24.47 9.73
C ALA A 10 44.60 -23.32 10.45
N SER A 11 45.34 -22.36 11.03
CA SER A 11 44.76 -21.16 11.63
C SER A 11 44.03 -20.30 10.60
N LEU A 12 44.60 -20.09 9.41
CA LEU A 12 43.97 -19.36 8.33
C LEU A 12 42.66 -20.02 7.89
N ILE A 13 42.67 -21.33 7.66
CA ILE A 13 41.47 -22.11 7.28
C ILE A 13 40.39 -22.05 8.37
N SER A 14 40.78 -22.11 9.65
CA SER A 14 39.83 -22.00 10.76
C SER A 14 39.20 -20.60 10.86
N LYS A 15 39.99 -19.54 10.64
CA LYS A 15 39.51 -18.15 10.64
C LYS A 15 38.59 -17.88 9.46
N THR A 16 38.88 -18.41 8.27
CA THR A 16 37.99 -18.27 7.12
C THR A 16 36.66 -19.01 7.35
N ASN A 17 36.68 -20.24 7.88
CA ASN A 17 35.46 -20.96 8.23
C ASN A 17 34.61 -20.23 9.28
N LEU A 18 35.24 -19.62 10.29
CA LEU A 18 34.55 -18.80 11.29
C LEU A 18 33.88 -17.57 10.66
N LEU A 19 34.54 -16.89 9.72
CA LEU A 19 33.95 -15.74 9.03
C LEU A 19 32.78 -16.16 8.15
N LEU A 20 32.89 -17.28 7.44
CA LEU A 20 31.79 -17.84 6.64
C LEU A 20 30.60 -18.25 7.51
N GLN A 21 30.84 -18.86 8.68
CA GLN A 21 29.76 -19.18 9.60
C GLN A 21 29.07 -17.92 10.12
N LYS A 22 29.82 -16.88 10.49
CA LYS A 22 29.25 -15.60 10.94
C LYS A 22 28.38 -14.91 9.88
N THR A 23 28.77 -14.95 8.61
CA THR A 23 27.97 -14.34 7.52
C THR A 23 26.71 -15.16 7.22
N VAL A 24 26.80 -16.49 7.26
CA VAL A 24 25.65 -17.40 7.13
C VAL A 24 24.68 -17.19 8.30
N GLU A 25 25.17 -17.09 9.53
CA GLU A 25 24.34 -16.80 10.70
C GLU A 25 23.67 -15.42 10.58
N ALA A 26 24.42 -14.37 10.24
CA ALA A 26 23.88 -13.03 10.08
C ALA A 26 22.80 -12.95 8.98
N SER A 27 23.04 -13.59 7.83
CA SER A 27 22.06 -13.65 6.74
C SER A 27 20.80 -14.44 7.13
N SER A 28 20.95 -15.55 7.86
CA SER A 28 19.82 -16.32 8.38
C SER A 28 18.97 -15.51 9.36
N LEU A 29 19.60 -14.71 10.22
CA LEU A 29 18.90 -13.84 11.18
C LEU A 29 18.12 -12.73 10.47
N ILE A 30 18.73 -12.07 9.48
CA ILE A 30 18.06 -11.02 8.68
C ILE A 30 16.87 -11.61 7.92
N THR A 31 17.06 -12.79 7.33
CA THR A 31 16.00 -13.48 6.56
C THR A 31 14.84 -13.86 7.48
N ASN A 32 15.12 -14.52 8.61
CA ASN A 32 14.09 -14.94 9.55
C ASN A 32 13.32 -13.75 10.14
N LYS A 33 14.01 -12.65 10.48
CA LYS A 33 13.38 -11.41 10.95
C LYS A 33 12.50 -10.79 9.87
N THR A 34 13.01 -10.64 8.65
CA THR A 34 12.26 -10.07 7.52
C THR A 34 11.01 -10.90 7.22
N LEU A 35 11.12 -12.23 7.21
CA LEU A 35 9.98 -13.12 6.99
C LEU A 35 8.95 -13.00 8.12
N TYR A 36 9.40 -12.93 9.38
CA TYR A 36 8.51 -12.75 10.52
C TYR A 36 7.76 -11.42 10.43
N TYR A 37 8.47 -10.30 10.28
CA TYR A 37 7.83 -8.99 10.17
C TYR A 37 6.96 -8.87 8.91
N GLY A 38 7.37 -9.48 7.81
CA GLY A 38 6.57 -9.56 6.59
C GLY A 38 5.24 -10.27 6.82
N LYS A 39 5.25 -11.42 7.51
CA LYS A 39 4.02 -12.16 7.86
C LYS A 39 3.12 -11.36 8.81
N VAL A 40 3.69 -10.80 9.88
CA VAL A 40 2.93 -10.00 10.86
C VAL A 40 2.31 -8.78 10.19
N THR A 41 3.08 -8.06 9.38
CA THR A 41 2.60 -6.89 8.64
C THR A 41 1.51 -7.30 7.64
N GLY A 42 1.66 -8.45 6.98
CA GLY A 42 0.66 -9.00 6.08
C GLY A 42 -0.67 -9.29 6.78
N GLU A 43 -0.65 -9.99 7.92
CA GLU A 43 -1.87 -10.29 8.69
C GLU A 43 -2.51 -9.03 9.27
N LEU A 44 -1.69 -8.08 9.77
CA LEU A 44 -2.19 -6.80 10.25
C LEU A 44 -2.85 -6.00 9.13
N SER A 45 -2.25 -5.99 7.93
CA SER A 45 -2.81 -5.31 6.75
C SER A 45 -4.16 -5.89 6.35
N LYS A 46 -4.34 -7.22 6.42
CA LYS A 46 -5.65 -7.86 6.16
C LYS A 46 -6.71 -7.40 7.16
N GLN A 47 -6.37 -7.33 8.44
CA GLN A 47 -7.31 -6.88 9.48
C GLN A 47 -7.74 -5.44 9.24
N ILE A 48 -6.79 -4.56 8.90
CA ILE A 48 -7.08 -3.16 8.56
C ILE A 48 -7.95 -3.09 7.30
N TYR A 49 -7.64 -3.87 6.27
CA TYR A 49 -8.42 -3.92 5.03
C TYR A 49 -9.91 -4.20 5.27
N HIS A 50 -10.22 -5.17 6.13
CA HIS A 50 -11.60 -5.47 6.49
C HIS A 50 -12.22 -4.45 7.45
N LYS A 51 -11.48 -4.00 8.48
CA LYS A 51 -12.00 -3.06 9.48
C LYS A 51 -12.27 -1.66 8.92
N GLU A 52 -11.43 -1.18 8.03
CA GLU A 52 -11.58 0.13 7.38
C GLU A 52 -12.52 0.08 6.17
N GLY A 53 -13.14 -1.07 5.89
CA GLY A 53 -14.08 -1.19 4.78
C GLY A 53 -13.44 -0.95 3.40
N LEU A 54 -12.15 -1.27 3.24
CA LEU A 54 -11.44 -1.16 1.96
C LEU A 54 -11.83 -2.26 0.97
N GLN A 55 -12.64 -3.23 1.42
CA GLN A 55 -13.23 -4.24 0.55
C GLN A 55 -14.26 -3.61 -0.40
N PRO A 56 -14.30 -4.02 -1.67
CA PRO A 56 -15.34 -3.57 -2.57
C PRO A 56 -16.71 -4.00 -2.02
N PRO A 57 -17.74 -3.13 -2.08
CA PRO A 57 -19.06 -3.44 -1.58
C PRO A 57 -19.72 -4.57 -2.38
N SER A 58 -20.76 -5.18 -1.81
CA SER A 58 -21.51 -6.21 -2.51
C SER A 58 -22.25 -5.62 -3.73
N LEU A 59 -22.56 -6.45 -4.72
CA LEU A 59 -23.29 -5.99 -5.92
C LEU A 59 -24.68 -5.44 -5.57
N GLU A 60 -25.29 -5.93 -4.50
CA GLU A 60 -26.60 -5.46 -4.02
C GLU A 60 -26.49 -4.06 -3.38
N GLU A 61 -25.49 -3.86 -2.51
CA GLU A 61 -25.19 -2.56 -1.92
C GLU A 61 -24.87 -1.52 -3.00
N PHE A 62 -24.08 -1.91 -4.00
CA PHE A 62 -23.73 -1.04 -5.12
C PHE A 62 -24.97 -0.60 -5.90
N LYS A 63 -25.87 -1.53 -6.24
CA LYS A 63 -27.15 -1.22 -6.91
C LYS A 63 -28.01 -0.29 -6.06
N GLY A 64 -28.17 -0.61 -4.77
CA GLY A 64 -28.97 0.21 -3.85
C GLY A 64 -28.43 1.63 -3.71
N PHE A 65 -27.11 1.79 -3.63
CA PHE A 65 -26.47 3.10 -3.61
C PHE A 65 -26.71 3.88 -4.91
N TYR A 66 -26.53 3.23 -6.06
CA TYR A 66 -26.71 3.87 -7.36
C TYR A 66 -28.16 4.30 -7.61
N SER A 67 -29.14 3.46 -7.25
CA SER A 67 -30.57 3.81 -7.29
C SER A 67 -30.88 5.04 -6.44
N LYS A 68 -30.39 5.08 -5.19
CA LYS A 68 -30.56 6.26 -4.31
C LYS A 68 -29.92 7.51 -4.89
N LEU A 69 -28.71 7.39 -5.45
CA LEU A 69 -28.00 8.51 -6.05
C LEU A 69 -28.78 9.06 -7.25
N TYR A 70 -29.31 8.18 -8.09
CA TYR A 70 -30.17 8.54 -9.22
C TYR A 70 -31.44 9.27 -8.76
N GLU A 71 -32.15 8.74 -7.77
CA GLU A 71 -33.35 9.39 -7.23
C GLU A 71 -33.06 10.76 -6.61
N ASN A 72 -31.98 10.87 -5.84
CA ASN A 72 -31.54 12.12 -5.23
C ASN A 72 -31.13 13.16 -6.28
N SER A 73 -30.57 12.72 -7.42
CA SER A 73 -30.19 13.62 -8.51
C SER A 73 -31.36 14.44 -9.05
N PHE A 74 -32.54 13.82 -9.19
CA PHE A 74 -33.75 14.53 -9.58
C PHE A 74 -34.25 15.49 -8.50
N GLN A 75 -34.05 15.18 -7.22
CA GLN A 75 -34.44 16.08 -6.13
C GLN A 75 -33.57 17.33 -6.09
N TYR A 76 -32.26 17.21 -6.38
CA TYR A 76 -31.36 18.38 -6.50
C TYR A 76 -31.83 19.33 -7.61
N LEU A 77 -32.26 18.79 -8.75
CA LEU A 77 -32.75 19.60 -9.87
C LEU A 77 -34.10 20.26 -9.57
N ARG A 78 -34.97 19.61 -8.79
CA ARG A 78 -36.29 20.16 -8.42
C ARG A 78 -36.23 21.24 -7.35
N GLN A 79 -35.23 21.22 -6.48
CA GLN A 79 -35.11 22.17 -5.36
C GLN A 79 -33.69 22.75 -5.22
N PRO A 80 -33.18 23.50 -6.21
CA PRO A 80 -31.79 23.97 -6.20
C PRO A 80 -31.48 24.90 -5.01
N ASN A 81 -32.44 25.74 -4.61
CA ASN A 81 -32.23 26.75 -3.56
C ASN A 81 -31.99 26.15 -2.17
N THR A 82 -32.63 25.03 -1.84
CA THR A 82 -32.45 24.38 -0.52
C THR A 82 -31.07 23.75 -0.40
N TYR A 83 -30.54 23.19 -1.48
CA TYR A 83 -29.21 22.59 -1.52
C TYR A 83 -28.09 23.62 -1.55
N ILE A 84 -28.23 24.70 -2.33
CA ILE A 84 -27.25 25.81 -2.32
C ILE A 84 -27.12 26.41 -0.92
N ASN A 85 -28.25 26.64 -0.25
CA ASN A 85 -28.26 27.13 1.14
C ASN A 85 -27.64 26.13 2.13
N SER A 86 -27.69 24.84 1.85
CA SER A 86 -27.07 23.80 2.68
C SER A 86 -25.55 23.73 2.45
N LEU A 87 -25.09 23.92 1.21
CA LEU A 87 -23.67 24.01 0.87
C LEU A 87 -23.00 25.23 1.48
N GLN A 88 -23.69 26.37 1.55
CA GLN A 88 -23.20 27.58 2.21
C GLN A 88 -23.04 27.42 3.74
N LYS A 89 -23.73 26.44 4.33
CA LYS A 89 -23.66 26.13 5.77
C LYS A 89 -22.59 25.09 6.12
N ILE A 90 -21.78 24.65 5.16
CA ILE A 90 -20.71 23.67 5.40
C ILE A 90 -19.69 24.26 6.38
N SER A 91 -19.39 23.50 7.44
CA SER A 91 -18.37 23.88 8.41
C SER A 91 -16.96 23.75 7.82
N LYS A 92 -16.01 24.53 8.33
CA LYS A 92 -14.59 24.42 7.95
C LYS A 92 -14.05 23.00 8.12
N ASN A 93 -14.50 22.28 9.16
CA ASN A 93 -14.09 20.89 9.41
C ASN A 93 -14.61 19.93 8.33
N ASP A 94 -15.82 20.17 7.83
CA ASP A 94 -16.40 19.35 6.76
C ASP A 94 -15.72 19.64 5.43
N ALA A 95 -15.35 20.90 5.17
CA ALA A 95 -14.56 21.26 3.98
C ALA A 95 -13.22 20.52 3.94
N TRP A 96 -12.50 20.43 5.08
CA TRP A 96 -11.26 19.65 5.16
C TRP A 96 -11.48 18.16 4.92
N LYS A 97 -12.55 17.59 5.47
CA LYS A 97 -12.92 16.18 5.24
C LYS A 97 -13.21 15.90 3.77
N TYR A 98 -14.04 16.71 3.13
CA TYR A 98 -14.33 16.57 1.70
C TYR A 98 -13.10 16.80 0.83
N GLY A 99 -12.22 17.74 1.22
CA GLY A 99 -10.92 17.93 0.59
C GLY A 99 -10.04 16.68 0.67
N ALA A 100 -9.97 16.05 1.85
CA ALA A 100 -9.24 14.78 2.02
C ALA A 100 -9.81 13.66 1.14
N TYR A 101 -11.15 13.54 1.05
CA TYR A 101 -11.79 12.58 0.14
C TYR A 101 -11.49 12.87 -1.33
N ALA A 102 -11.48 14.14 -1.74
CA ALA A 102 -11.13 14.51 -3.12
C ALA A 102 -9.69 14.09 -3.46
N VAL A 103 -8.74 14.33 -2.55
CA VAL A 103 -7.34 13.88 -2.71
C VAL A 103 -7.26 12.36 -2.77
N GLN A 104 -8.03 11.66 -1.93
CA GLN A 104 -8.08 10.19 -1.94
C GLN A 104 -8.63 9.62 -3.25
N LEU A 105 -9.69 10.21 -3.81
CA LEU A 105 -10.26 9.82 -5.09
C LEU A 105 -9.27 10.03 -6.24
N ILE A 106 -8.57 11.17 -6.26
CA ILE A 106 -7.50 11.43 -7.24
C ILE A 106 -6.38 10.40 -7.10
N GLY A 107 -5.97 10.08 -5.86
CA GLY A 107 -4.99 9.05 -5.57
C GLY A 107 -5.39 7.68 -6.12
N PHE A 108 -6.62 7.23 -5.85
CA PHE A 108 -7.12 5.95 -6.38
C PHE A 108 -7.26 5.94 -7.89
N TYR A 109 -7.67 7.06 -8.51
CA TYR A 109 -7.70 7.20 -9.96
C TYR A 109 -6.30 6.99 -10.57
N SER A 110 -5.27 7.65 -10.02
CA SER A 110 -3.89 7.47 -10.48
C SER A 110 -3.37 6.05 -10.30
N VAL A 111 -3.70 5.39 -9.17
CA VAL A 111 -3.37 3.97 -8.96
C VAL A 111 -4.06 3.08 -10.00
N GLY A 112 -5.33 3.37 -10.31
CA GLY A 112 -6.06 2.70 -11.39
C GLY A 112 -5.38 2.85 -12.75
N GLU A 113 -4.92 4.05 -13.09
CA GLU A 113 -4.15 4.27 -14.33
C GLU A 113 -2.81 3.51 -14.33
N MET A 114 -2.10 3.45 -13.20
CA MET A 114 -0.86 2.67 -13.08
C MET A 114 -1.10 1.17 -13.31
N ILE A 115 -2.18 0.62 -12.75
CA ILE A 115 -2.58 -0.78 -12.93
C ILE A 115 -3.02 -1.03 -14.38
N GLY A 116 -3.88 -0.18 -14.93
CA GLY A 116 -4.39 -0.29 -16.30
C GLY A 116 -3.27 -0.22 -17.34
N ARG A 117 -2.29 0.66 -17.12
CA ARG A 117 -1.10 0.79 -17.99
C ARG A 117 0.02 -0.19 -17.66
N ARG A 118 -0.09 -0.93 -16.53
CA ARG A 118 0.94 -1.84 -16.00
C ARG A 118 2.32 -1.17 -15.89
N LYS A 119 2.35 0.10 -15.51
CA LYS A 119 3.57 0.91 -15.43
C LYS A 119 3.50 1.87 -14.25
N LEU A 120 4.60 1.91 -13.48
CA LEU A 120 4.73 2.80 -12.34
C LEU A 120 5.13 4.22 -12.74
N VAL A 121 5.98 4.38 -13.78
CA VAL A 121 6.49 5.67 -14.25
C VAL A 121 6.54 5.72 -15.77
N GLY A 122 6.01 6.80 -16.36
CA GLY A 122 6.18 7.16 -17.77
C GLY A 122 5.50 6.23 -18.80
N TYR A 123 5.51 6.68 -20.07
CA TYR A 123 5.16 5.84 -21.22
C TYR A 123 6.42 5.15 -21.77
N ARG A 124 6.26 4.06 -22.54
CA ARG A 124 7.41 3.49 -23.23
C ARG A 124 7.78 4.48 -24.34
N ASN A 125 8.95 5.10 -24.25
CA ASN A 125 9.49 5.81 -25.41
C ASN A 125 10.02 4.74 -26.37
N TYR A 126 9.39 4.59 -27.53
CA TYR A 126 9.95 3.85 -28.65
C TYR A 126 10.67 4.87 -29.54
N SER A 127 11.79 5.41 -29.05
CA SER A 127 12.73 6.11 -29.92
C SER A 127 13.54 5.04 -30.64
N VAL A 128 13.23 4.84 -31.92
CA VAL A 128 14.10 4.18 -32.90
C VAL A 128 15.29 5.08 -33.18
#